data_AF-A0A6B1EN72-F1
#
_entry.id   AF-A0A6B1EN72-F1
#
_cell.length_a   1.000
_cell.length_b   1.000
_cell.length_c   1.000
_cell.angle_alpha   90.00
_cell.angle_beta   90.00
_cell.angle_gamma   90.00
#
_symmetry.space_group_name_H-M   'P 1'
#
loop_
_entity.id
_entity.type
_entity.pdbx_description
1 polymer ?
#
loop_
_entity_poly.entity_id
_entity_poly.type
_entity_poly.pdbx_seq_one_letter_code
_entity_poly.pdbx_strand_id
1 'polypeptide(L)'
;DINVVKVVTDLQGNALYFSRASMPGKVTESELHKFPVYRHVGLYAYRREQLLAFTGWDRTPYELAEGLEQLRFLENGVPIHVVETDTPLIGVDVPADLERVKQILEAS
;
A
#
# COMPACT_ATOMS: atom_id res chain seq x y z
N ASP A 1 -0.57 1.47 13.22
CA ASP A 1 -1.10 0.14 12.89
C ASP A 1 -0.13 -0.55 11.92
N ILE A 2 0.24 -1.80 12.22
CA ILE A 2 1.13 -2.65 11.39
C ILE A 2 0.41 -3.21 10.16
N ASN A 3 -0.93 -3.26 10.21
CA ASN A 3 -1.77 -3.72 9.10
C ASN A 3 -1.91 -2.64 8.02
N VAL A 4 -1.63 -1.38 8.35
CA VAL A 4 -1.61 -0.28 7.39
C VAL A 4 -0.26 -0.22 6.71
N VAL A 5 -0.22 -0.54 5.42
CA VAL A 5 0.97 -0.39 4.58
C VAL A 5 1.10 1.07 4.15
N LYS A 6 2.30 1.65 4.28
CA LYS A 6 2.62 2.99 3.78
C LYS A 6 3.37 2.90 2.47
N VAL A 7 3.26 3.93 1.65
CA VAL A 7 4.02 4.09 0.41
C VAL A 7 4.61 5.49 0.33
N VAL A 8 5.84 5.58 -0.16
CA VAL A 8 6.46 6.83 -0.57
C VAL A 8 6.70 6.81 -2.06
N THR A 9 6.52 7.94 -2.72
CA THR A 9 6.59 8.08 -4.18
C THR A 9 7.63 9.10 -4.59
N ASP A 10 8.07 9.02 -5.84
CA ASP A 10 8.73 10.14 -6.51
C ASP A 10 7.71 11.22 -6.90
N LEU A 11 8.19 12.34 -7.46
CA LEU A 11 7.34 13.45 -7.90
C LEU A 11 6.45 13.11 -9.13
N GLN A 12 6.62 11.92 -9.71
CA GLN A 12 5.87 11.43 -10.86
C GLN A 12 4.87 10.33 -10.47
N GLY A 13 4.72 10.04 -9.18
CA GLY A 13 3.80 9.01 -8.67
C GLY A 13 4.32 7.58 -8.80
N ASN A 14 5.61 7.36 -9.08
CA ASN A 14 6.20 6.03 -8.99
C ASN A 14 6.54 5.71 -7.54
N ALA A 15 6.14 4.54 -7.06
CA ALA A 15 6.50 4.07 -5.73
C ALA A 15 8.01 3.90 -5.63
N LEU A 16 8.59 4.54 -4.61
CA LEU A 16 9.99 4.34 -4.22
C LEU A 16 10.11 3.16 -3.26
N TYR A 17 9.18 3.02 -2.33
CA TYR A 17 9.17 1.92 -1.37
C TYR A 17 7.80 1.75 -0.68
N PHE A 18 7.52 0.52 -0.23
CA PHE A 18 6.37 0.16 0.60
C PHE A 18 6.86 -0.41 1.93
N SER A 19 6.21 -0.04 3.04
CA SER A 19 6.61 -0.54 4.36
C SER A 19 5.46 -0.58 5.34
N ARG A 20 5.52 -1.51 6.30
CA ARG A 20 4.68 -1.49 7.49
C ARG A 20 5.20 -0.54 8.56
N ALA A 21 6.45 -0.10 8.47
CA ALA A 21 6.99 0.97 9.30
C ALA A 21 6.42 2.34 8.88
N SER A 22 6.44 3.32 9.79
CA SER A 22 6.00 4.69 9.49
C SER A 22 6.86 5.30 8.38
N MET A 23 6.21 5.86 7.36
CA MET A 23 6.89 6.54 6.26
C MET A 23 6.12 7.80 5.84
N PRO A 24 6.80 8.96 5.67
CA PRO A 24 8.21 9.20 5.99
C PRO A 24 8.48 9.14 7.51
N GLY A 25 9.55 8.47 7.93
CA GLY A 25 9.73 8.02 9.32
C GLY A 25 9.93 9.10 10.40
N LYS A 26 10.01 10.39 10.03
CA LYS A 26 10.15 11.51 10.97
C LYS A 26 8.90 12.38 11.09
N VAL A 27 7.86 12.11 10.31
CA VAL A 27 6.63 12.91 10.35
C VAL A 27 5.86 12.52 11.61
N THR A 28 5.65 13.51 12.48
CA THR A 28 4.80 13.35 13.66
C THR A 28 3.32 13.52 13.30
N GLU A 29 2.42 13.09 14.19
CA GLU A 29 0.98 13.19 13.96
C GLU A 29 0.51 14.65 13.75
N SER A 30 1.12 15.59 14.46
CA SER A 30 0.83 17.03 14.30
C SER A 30 1.34 17.61 12.97
N GLU A 31 2.22 16.89 12.26
CA GLU A 31 2.84 17.33 11.01
C GLU A 31 2.26 16.65 9.77
N LEU A 32 1.28 15.74 9.93
CA LEU A 32 0.66 15.01 8.82
C LEU A 32 0.08 15.93 7.73
N HIS A 33 -0.36 17.14 8.09
CA HIS A 33 -0.88 18.13 7.14
C HIS A 33 0.21 18.84 6.32
N LYS A 34 1.49 18.68 6.66
CA LYS A 34 2.62 19.39 6.04
C LYS A 34 3.39 18.53 5.04
N PHE A 35 3.30 17.21 5.18
CA PHE A 35 4.10 16.26 4.41
C PHE A 35 3.21 15.18 3.79
N PRO A 36 3.53 14.71 2.58
CA PRO A 36 2.79 13.61 1.99
C PRO A 36 2.98 12.33 2.83
N VAL A 37 1.88 11.77 3.30
CA VAL A 37 1.83 10.50 4.02
C VAL A 37 0.69 9.68 3.42
N TYR A 38 1.04 8.58 2.75
CA TYR A 38 0.08 7.76 2.02
C TYR A 38 -0.11 6.40 2.67
N ARG A 39 -1.37 6.00 2.77
CA ARG A 39 -1.76 4.61 2.99
C ARG A 39 -1.87 3.93 1.64
N HIS A 40 -1.24 2.78 1.51
CA HIS A 40 -1.42 1.91 0.34
C HIS A 40 -2.76 1.19 0.38
N VAL A 41 -3.40 1.10 -0.78
CA VAL A 41 -4.65 0.36 -1.00
C VAL A 41 -4.32 -0.80 -1.93
N GLY A 42 -4.70 -2.02 -1.55
CA GLY A 42 -4.39 -3.25 -2.28
C GLY A 42 -5.18 -3.46 -3.58
N LEU A 43 -5.44 -2.41 -4.35
CA LEU A 43 -6.05 -2.49 -5.68
C LEU A 43 -4.95 -2.31 -6.74
N TYR A 44 -4.86 -3.25 -7.66
CA TYR A 44 -3.80 -3.27 -8.66
C TYR A 44 -4.34 -3.47 -10.07
N ALA A 45 -3.69 -2.84 -11.04
CA ALA A 45 -3.87 -3.10 -12.46
C ALA A 45 -2.51 -3.52 -13.04
N TYR A 46 -2.47 -4.71 -13.64
CA TYR A 46 -1.22 -5.29 -14.16
C TYR A 46 -1.25 -5.36 -15.68
N ARG A 47 -0.09 -5.11 -16.31
CA ARG A 47 0.15 -5.59 -17.67
C ARG A 47 0.27 -7.12 -17.62
N ARG A 48 -0.39 -7.81 -18.55
CA ARG A 48 -0.39 -9.28 -18.61
C ARG A 48 1.01 -9.89 -18.54
N GLU A 49 1.95 -9.35 -19.30
CA GLU A 49 3.34 -9.84 -19.35
C GLU A 49 4.04 -9.75 -17.98
N GLN A 50 3.81 -8.66 -17.24
CA GLN A 50 4.41 -8.44 -15.93
C GLN A 50 3.81 -9.36 -14.89
N LEU A 51 2.50 -9.58 -14.94
CA LEU A 51 1.84 -10.53 -14.04
C LEU A 51 2.35 -11.96 -14.27
N LEU A 52 2.51 -12.38 -15.53
CA LEU A 52 3.06 -13.70 -15.83
C LEU A 52 4.53 -13.83 -15.40
N ALA A 53 5.35 -12.81 -15.65
CA ALA A 53 6.74 -12.81 -15.20
C ALA A 53 6.84 -12.91 -13.67
N PHE A 54 6.02 -12.14 -12.94
CA PHE A 54 5.96 -12.15 -11.48
C PHE A 54 5.74 -13.54 -10.89
N THR A 55 4.88 -14.37 -11.51
CA THR A 55 4.62 -15.74 -11.04
C THR A 55 5.82 -16.67 -11.14
N GLY A 56 6.80 -16.35 -11.99
CA GLY A 56 8.03 -17.11 -12.16
C GLY A 56 9.20 -16.61 -11.34
N TRP A 57 9.08 -15.47 -10.66
CA TRP A 57 10.15 -14.92 -9.82
C TRP A 57 10.12 -15.52 -8.42
N ASP A 58 11.31 -15.77 -7.88
CA ASP A 58 11.49 -16.10 -6.48
C ASP A 58 11.08 -14.93 -5.58
N ARG A 59 10.71 -15.25 -4.34
CA ARG A 59 10.45 -14.24 -3.32
C ARG A 59 11.73 -13.47 -3.02
N THR A 60 11.65 -12.15 -2.99
CA THR A 60 12.81 -11.28 -2.84
C THR A 60 13.05 -10.88 -1.37
N PRO A 61 14.26 -10.43 -1.00
CA PRO A 61 14.60 -10.11 0.38
C PRO A 61 13.64 -9.15 1.09
N TYR A 62 13.25 -8.04 0.44
CA TYR A 62 12.35 -7.07 1.10
C TYR A 62 10.90 -7.52 1.10
N GLU A 63 10.44 -8.25 0.07
CA GLU A 63 9.15 -8.96 0.15
C GLU A 63 9.10 -9.85 1.40
N LEU A 64 10.14 -10.64 1.65
CA LEU A 64 10.20 -11.54 2.80
C LEU A 64 10.24 -10.79 4.12
N ALA A 65 11.02 -9.71 4.20
CA ALA A 65 11.19 -8.91 5.41
C ALA A 65 9.91 -8.15 5.81
N GLU A 66 9.19 -7.58 4.83
CA GLU A 66 7.98 -6.77 5.08
C GLU A 66 6.68 -7.59 4.97
N GLY A 67 6.74 -8.76 4.35
CA GLY A 67 5.56 -9.54 3.98
C GLY A 67 4.69 -8.80 2.96
N LEU A 68 5.30 -8.16 1.96
CA LEU A 68 4.65 -7.32 0.96
C LEU A 68 5.06 -7.74 -0.46
N GLU A 69 4.17 -8.46 -1.16
CA GLU A 69 4.42 -9.05 -2.48
C GLU A 69 4.80 -8.03 -3.55
N GLN A 70 4.26 -6.80 -3.48
CA GLN A 70 4.56 -5.77 -4.45
C GLN A 70 6.03 -5.31 -4.42
N LEU A 71 6.76 -5.57 -3.34
CA LEU A 71 8.21 -5.27 -3.28
C LEU A 71 9.00 -6.13 -4.27
N ARG A 72 8.51 -7.32 -4.63
CA ARG A 72 9.16 -8.17 -5.64
C ARG A 72 9.25 -7.49 -7.01
N PHE A 73 8.23 -6.72 -7.39
CA PHE A 73 8.29 -5.93 -8.63
C PHE A 73 9.40 -4.88 -8.54
N LEU A 74 9.45 -4.11 -7.45
CA LEU A 74 10.45 -3.06 -7.26
C LEU A 74 11.88 -3.64 -7.22
N GLU A 75 12.08 -4.75 -6.50
CA GLU A 75 13.39 -5.41 -6.39
C GLU A 75 13.86 -6.01 -7.72
N ASN A 76 12.95 -6.38 -8.63
CA ASN A 76 13.26 -6.80 -10.00
C ASN A 76 13.32 -5.62 -10.99
N GLY A 77 13.32 -4.37 -10.50
CA GLY A 77 13.42 -3.18 -11.34
C GLY A 77 12.17 -2.85 -12.15
N VAL A 78 11.02 -3.42 -11.79
CA VAL A 78 9.73 -3.12 -12.42
C VAL A 78 9.06 -1.99 -11.66
N PRO A 79 8.88 -0.81 -12.27
CA PRO A 79 8.29 0.34 -11.60
C PRO A 79 6.80 0.11 -11.32
N ILE A 80 6.34 0.62 -10.18
CA ILE A 80 4.92 0.63 -9.81
C ILE A 80 4.46 2.08 -9.79
N HIS A 81 3.51 2.43 -10.65
CA HIS A 81 2.84 3.73 -10.59
C HIS A 81 1.66 3.66 -9.63
N VAL A 82 1.51 4.68 -8.79
CA VAL A 82 0.47 4.80 -7.76
C VAL A 82 -0.38 6.02 -8.05
N VAL A 83 -1.69 5.89 -7.86
CA VAL A 83 -2.67 6.96 -8.06
C VAL A 83 -3.37 7.25 -6.74
N GLU A 84 -3.42 8.53 -6.37
CA GLU A 84 -4.12 8.99 -5.18
C GLU A 84 -5.65 8.92 -5.35
N THR A 85 -6.36 8.67 -4.26
CA THR A 85 -7.83 8.70 -4.23
C THR A 85 -8.32 9.20 -2.88
N ASP A 86 -9.34 10.05 -2.93
CA ASP A 86 -10.05 10.54 -1.73
C ASP A 86 -11.19 9.60 -1.31
N THR A 87 -11.36 8.47 -2.02
CA THR A 87 -12.43 7.52 -1.72
C THR A 87 -12.16 6.84 -0.38
N PRO A 88 -13.06 6.94 0.60
CA PRO A 88 -12.90 6.25 1.87
C PRO A 88 -13.01 4.75 1.64
N LEU A 89 -11.92 4.03 1.90
CA LEU A 89 -11.86 2.58 1.79
C LEU A 89 -11.71 1.97 3.18
N ILE A 90 -12.65 1.08 3.51
CA ILE A 90 -12.67 0.34 4.77
C ILE A 90 -12.22 -1.08 4.47
N GLY A 91 -11.04 -1.43 4.98
CA GLY A 91 -10.61 -2.82 5.07
C GLY A 91 -11.36 -3.47 6.23
N VAL A 92 -11.76 -4.73 6.07
CA VAL A 92 -12.38 -5.53 7.14
C VAL A 92 -11.37 -6.60 7.53
N ASP A 93 -10.50 -6.26 8.47
CA ASP A 93 -9.37 -7.11 8.86
C ASP A 93 -9.58 -7.71 10.27
N VAL A 94 -10.32 -7.01 11.13
CA VAL A 94 -10.69 -7.48 12.48
C VAL A 94 -12.21 -7.47 12.71
N PRO A 95 -12.74 -8.23 13.69
CA PRO A 95 -14.17 -8.26 13.97
C PRO A 95 -14.80 -6.88 14.23
N ALA A 96 -14.04 -5.94 14.79
CA ALA A 96 -14.52 -4.56 15.02
C ALA A 96 -14.79 -3.80 13.70
N ASP A 97 -14.06 -4.11 12.63
CA ASP A 97 -14.26 -3.46 11.32
C ASP A 97 -15.60 -3.87 10.71
N LEU A 98 -16.03 -5.12 10.95
CA LEU A 98 -17.32 -5.62 10.47
C LEU A 98 -18.48 -4.81 11.05
N GLU A 99 -18.45 -4.52 12.35
CA GLU A 99 -19.50 -3.71 13.00
C GLU A 99 -19.54 -2.30 12.43
N ARG A 100 -18.38 -1.72 12.10
CA ARG A 100 -18.30 -0.42 11.44
C ARG A 100 -18.91 -0.45 10.04
N VAL A 101 -18.65 -1.49 9.26
CA VAL A 101 -19.23 -1.66 7.92
C VAL A 101 -20.74 -1.85 7.98
N LYS A 102 -21.24 -2.65 8.94
CA LYS A 102 -22.70 -2.83 9.15
C LYS A 102 -23.41 -1.51 9.38
N GLN A 103 -22.87 -0.67 10.27
CA GLN A 103 -23.44 0.65 10.56
C GLN A 103 -23.51 1.55 9.31
N ILE A 104 -22.51 1.49 8.44
CA ILE A 104 -22.49 2.28 7.20
C ILE A 104 -23.53 1.78 6.20
N LEU A 105 -23.68 0.46 6.05
CA LEU A 105 -24.65 -0.14 5.14
C LEU A 105 -26.09 0.08 5.60
N GLU A 106 -26.35 0.04 6.92
CA GLU A 106 -27.68 0.30 7.49
C GLU A 106 -28.07 1.79 7.46
N ALA A 107 -27.09 2.70 7.41
CA ALA A 107 -27.30 4.14 7.30
C ALA A 107 -27.37 4.65 5.84
N SER A 108 -27.20 3.77 4.85
CA SER A 108 -27.27 4.05 3.41
C SER A 108 -28.65 3.72 2.85
#